data_AF-A0A1D8G6X9-F1
#
_entry.id   AF-A0A1D8G6X9-F1
#
_cell.length_a   1.000
_cell.length_b   1.000
_cell.length_c   1.000
_cell.angle_alpha   90.00
_cell.angle_beta   90.00
_cell.angle_gamma   90.00
#
_symmetry.space_group_name_H-M   'P 1'
#
loop_
_entity.id
_entity.type
_entity.pdbx_description
1 polymer ?
#
loop_
_entity_poly.entity_id
_entity_poly.type
_entity_poly.pdbx_seq_one_letter_code
_entity_poly.pdbx_strand_id
1 'polypeptide(L)'
;MADARPAPHPDYRITRTYALPEDAWHIELDHRDASRLVTAVIPDEDPAREPSFHLFAPDGHDVPYEVLVWFMAEAADEVRTLRAWTTLPAAAVDTVVALREAVAADGWADEDGPALLALLSGALPGDQVAAVVLEVLGVGTEALTGPPPAPAAVAALRERMAGAGWASGTTDG
;
A
#
# COMPACT_ATOMS: atom_id res chain seq x y z
N MET A 1 6.95 -6.03 -7.81
CA MET A 1 7.60 -6.92 -6.81
C MET A 1 9.02 -7.19 -7.29
N ALA A 2 10.04 -6.86 -6.48
CA ALA A 2 11.42 -7.18 -6.82
C ALA A 2 11.58 -8.71 -6.97
N ASP A 3 12.52 -9.14 -7.81
CA ASP A 3 12.79 -10.57 -7.98
C ASP A 3 13.33 -11.14 -6.66
N ALA A 4 12.82 -12.30 -6.25
CA ALA A 4 13.13 -12.87 -4.94
C ALA A 4 14.59 -13.30 -4.89
N ARG A 5 15.34 -12.89 -3.86
CA ARG A 5 16.73 -13.32 -3.73
C ARG A 5 16.76 -14.81 -3.41
N PRO A 6 17.67 -15.59 -4.03
CA PRO A 6 17.76 -17.02 -3.77
C PRO A 6 18.09 -17.24 -2.29
N ALA A 7 17.45 -18.25 -1.70
CA ALA A 7 17.71 -18.61 -0.31
C ALA A 7 19.17 -19.05 -0.14
N PRO A 8 19.87 -18.60 0.92
CA PRO A 8 21.25 -18.98 1.17
C PRO A 8 21.37 -20.44 1.63
N HIS A 9 20.27 -21.05 2.07
CA HIS A 9 20.23 -22.44 2.53
C HIS A 9 18.92 -23.12 2.06
N PRO A 10 18.98 -24.35 1.51
CA PRO A 10 17.83 -25.00 0.86
C PRO A 10 16.70 -25.38 1.83
N ASP A 11 17.01 -25.51 3.12
CA ASP A 11 16.04 -25.88 4.15
C ASP A 11 15.20 -24.68 4.64
N TYR A 12 15.53 -23.46 4.18
CA TYR A 12 14.81 -22.24 4.52
C TYR A 12 14.10 -21.66 3.31
N ARG A 13 12.93 -21.09 3.55
CA ARG A 13 12.15 -20.40 2.51
C ARG A 13 11.41 -19.20 3.08
N ILE A 14 11.00 -18.32 2.19
CA ILE A 14 10.13 -17.20 2.50
C ILE A 14 8.79 -17.36 1.80
N THR A 15 7.72 -17.22 2.56
CA THR A 15 6.35 -17.17 2.07
C THR A 15 5.78 -15.76 2.28
N ARG A 16 5.00 -15.27 1.32
CA ARG A 16 4.32 -13.97 1.40
C ARG A 16 2.82 -14.19 1.32
N THR A 17 2.08 -13.68 2.31
CA THR A 17 0.63 -13.85 2.39
C THR A 17 -0.01 -12.54 2.84
N TYR A 18 -1.10 -12.12 2.20
CA TYR A 18 -1.90 -11.01 2.71
C TYR A 18 -2.81 -11.50 3.85
N ALA A 19 -2.68 -10.92 5.03
CA ALA A 19 -3.48 -11.25 6.20
C ALA A 19 -4.62 -10.23 6.35
N LEU A 20 -5.74 -10.46 5.65
CA LEU A 20 -6.89 -9.55 5.62
C LEU A 20 -7.36 -9.04 7.01
N PRO A 21 -7.45 -9.87 8.07
CA PRO A 21 -7.89 -9.37 9.39
C PRO A 21 -6.90 -8.40 10.04
N GLU A 22 -5.64 -8.47 9.65
CA GLU A 22 -4.58 -7.60 10.16
C GLU A 22 -4.28 -6.44 9.20
N ASP A 23 -4.85 -6.47 8.00
CA ASP A 23 -4.61 -5.50 6.96
C ASP A 23 -3.10 -5.24 6.77
N ALA A 24 -2.41 -6.34 6.45
CA ALA A 24 -0.96 -6.37 6.35
C ALA A 24 -0.48 -7.54 5.50
N TRP A 25 0.67 -7.33 4.87
CA TRP A 25 1.47 -8.40 4.30
C TRP A 25 2.27 -9.10 5.39
N HIS A 26 2.18 -10.43 5.39
CA HIS A 26 3.02 -11.30 6.21
C HIS A 26 4.15 -11.86 5.36
N ILE A 27 5.39 -11.61 5.77
CA ILE A 27 6.58 -12.28 5.23
C ILE A 27 7.07 -13.27 6.26
N GLU A 28 7.00 -14.54 5.91
CA GLU A 28 7.19 -15.65 6.85
C GLU A 28 8.49 -16.37 6.51
N LEU A 29 9.37 -16.50 7.49
CA LEU A 29 10.55 -17.35 7.43
C LEU A 29 10.16 -18.75 7.95
N ASP A 30 10.18 -19.73 7.05
CA ASP A 30 9.92 -21.13 7.36
C ASP A 30 11.22 -21.94 7.30
N HIS A 31 11.29 -22.98 8.11
CA HIS A 31 12.29 -24.04 7.99
C HIS A 31 11.61 -25.36 7.66
N ARG A 32 12.29 -26.26 6.94
CA ARG A 32 11.73 -27.57 6.57
C ARG A 32 11.17 -28.38 7.75
N ASP A 33 11.80 -28.28 8.92
CA ASP A 33 11.47 -29.05 10.12
C ASP A 33 10.68 -28.24 11.15
N ALA A 34 10.55 -26.92 10.95
CA ALA A 34 9.81 -26.02 11.81
C ALA A 34 8.93 -25.13 10.93
N SER A 35 7.61 -25.32 11.01
CA SER A 35 6.66 -24.71 10.07
C SER A 35 6.86 -23.22 9.89
N ARG A 36 7.10 -22.47 10.97
CA ARG A 36 7.31 -21.02 10.95
C ARG A 36 8.23 -20.59 12.09
N LEU A 37 9.25 -19.79 11.77
CA LEU A 37 10.21 -19.27 12.74
C LEU A 37 9.97 -17.81 13.05
N VAL A 38 9.79 -16.99 12.02
CA VAL A 38 9.61 -15.54 12.12
C VAL A 38 8.54 -15.09 11.12
N THR A 39 7.70 -14.14 11.52
CA THR A 39 6.83 -13.39 10.60
C THR A 39 7.13 -11.91 10.71
N ALA A 40 7.44 -11.25 9.60
CA ALA A 40 7.35 -9.81 9.48
C ALA A 40 5.91 -9.44 9.11
N VAL A 41 5.27 -8.60 9.91
CA VAL A 41 3.94 -8.03 9.64
C VAL A 41 4.15 -6.61 9.13
N ILE A 42 3.78 -6.37 7.88
CA ILE A 42 3.98 -5.10 7.17
C ILE A 42 2.62 -4.53 6.80
N PRO A 43 2.11 -3.56 7.56
CA PRO A 43 0.86 -2.86 7.22
C PRO A 43 1.07 -2.04 5.94
N ASP A 44 0.10 -2.03 5.03
CA ASP A 44 0.19 -1.30 3.75
C ASP A 44 -0.89 -0.23 3.57
N GLU A 45 -2.02 -0.29 4.28
CA GLU A 45 -3.06 0.74 4.19
C GLU A 45 -2.88 1.88 5.21
N ASP A 46 -2.51 1.58 6.46
CA ASP A 46 -2.30 2.59 7.50
C ASP A 46 -0.83 3.06 7.54
N PRO A 47 -0.51 4.32 7.16
CA PRO A 47 0.85 4.84 7.13
C PRO A 47 1.46 5.08 8.52
N ALA A 48 0.64 5.14 9.59
CA ALA A 48 1.11 5.35 10.96
C ALA A 48 1.53 4.06 11.66
N ARG A 49 1.17 2.89 11.11
CA ARG A 49 1.39 1.59 11.74
C ARG A 49 2.78 1.02 11.39
N GLU A 50 3.66 0.87 12.36
CA GLU A 50 5.03 0.38 12.10
C GLU A 50 5.06 -1.12 11.75
N PRO A 51 5.95 -1.55 10.82
CA PRO A 51 6.23 -2.96 10.63
C PRO A 51 6.74 -3.63 11.91
N SER A 52 6.37 -4.87 12.14
CA SER A 52 6.73 -5.62 13.36
C SER A 52 7.10 -7.06 13.05
N PHE A 53 7.68 -7.76 14.04
CA PHE A 53 8.11 -9.15 13.89
C PHE A 53 7.54 -10.03 15.00
N HIS A 54 6.98 -11.18 14.63
CA HIS A 54 6.57 -12.24 15.54
C HIS A 54 7.56 -13.41 15.47
N LEU A 55 7.99 -13.92 16.62
CA LEU A 55 8.95 -15.01 16.76
C LEU A 55 8.25 -16.25 17.34
N PHE A 56 8.38 -17.41 16.70
CA PHE A 56 7.57 -18.60 16.98
C PHE A 56 8.36 -19.80 17.56
N ALA A 57 9.60 -19.61 18.00
CA ALA A 57 10.46 -20.69 18.51
C ALA A 57 10.52 -20.71 20.06
N PRO A 58 9.55 -21.31 20.77
CA PRO A 58 9.51 -21.31 22.24
C PRO A 58 10.66 -22.09 22.87
N ASP A 59 11.15 -23.16 22.21
CA ASP A 59 12.26 -23.99 22.69
C ASP A 59 13.62 -23.56 22.10
N GLY A 60 13.64 -22.45 21.35
CA GLY A 60 14.81 -21.97 20.60
C GLY A 60 14.99 -22.67 19.25
N HIS A 61 15.46 -21.91 18.25
CA HIS A 61 15.86 -22.44 16.95
C HIS A 61 17.09 -21.64 16.48
N ASP A 62 18.19 -22.34 16.19
CA ASP A 62 19.41 -21.71 15.70
C ASP A 62 19.26 -21.38 14.21
N VAL A 63 18.96 -20.13 13.90
CA VAL A 63 18.91 -19.62 12.52
C VAL A 63 20.31 -19.19 12.10
N PRO A 64 20.86 -19.70 10.98
CA PRO A 64 22.14 -19.24 10.45
C PRO A 64 22.11 -17.73 10.19
N TYR A 65 23.24 -17.06 10.46
CA TYR A 65 23.35 -15.60 10.34
C TYR A 65 22.97 -15.11 8.94
N GLU A 66 23.46 -15.78 7.91
CA GLU A 66 23.19 -15.45 6.51
C GLU A 66 21.70 -15.59 6.14
N VAL A 67 20.99 -16.54 6.75
CA VAL A 67 19.54 -16.72 6.55
C VAL A 67 18.79 -15.54 7.16
N LEU A 68 19.15 -15.12 8.37
CA LEU A 68 18.51 -13.98 9.02
C LEU A 68 18.79 -12.67 8.27
N VAL A 69 20.02 -12.45 7.81
CA VAL A 69 20.37 -11.29 6.97
C VAL A 69 19.56 -11.27 5.68
N TRP A 70 19.45 -12.42 5.01
CA TRP A 70 18.65 -12.57 3.79
C TRP A 70 17.16 -12.25 4.06
N PHE A 71 16.58 -12.83 5.11
CA PHE A 71 15.18 -12.57 5.50
C PHE A 71 14.93 -11.10 5.81
N MET A 72 15.79 -10.47 6.61
CA MET A 72 15.66 -9.05 6.94
C MET A 72 15.79 -8.16 5.70
N ALA A 73 16.65 -8.53 4.75
CA ALA A 73 16.72 -7.83 3.49
C ALA A 73 15.42 -8.00 2.69
N GLU A 74 14.83 -9.20 2.60
CA GLU A 74 13.55 -9.40 1.89
C GLU A 74 12.43 -8.57 2.52
N ALA A 75 12.34 -8.57 3.86
CA ALA A 75 11.40 -7.74 4.59
C ALA A 75 11.62 -6.24 4.33
N ALA A 76 12.88 -5.78 4.32
CA ALA A 76 13.19 -4.38 4.04
C ALA A 76 12.80 -3.95 2.62
N ASP A 77 12.93 -4.83 1.62
CA ASP A 77 12.52 -4.54 0.24
C ASP A 77 11.00 -4.47 0.12
N GLU A 78 10.29 -5.36 0.81
CA GLU A 78 8.83 -5.33 0.86
C GLU A 78 8.32 -4.07 1.56
N VAL A 79 8.88 -3.69 2.72
CA VAL A 79 8.55 -2.44 3.40
C VAL A 79 8.74 -1.25 2.46
N ARG A 80 9.87 -1.17 1.74
CA ARG A 80 10.10 -0.07 0.79
C ARG A 80 9.08 -0.04 -0.35
N THR A 81 8.66 -1.21 -0.82
CA THR A 81 7.68 -1.33 -1.91
C THR A 81 6.30 -0.92 -1.42
N LEU A 82 5.81 -1.50 -0.33
CA LEU A 82 4.47 -1.24 0.23
C LEU A 82 4.35 0.16 0.86
N ARG A 83 5.46 0.74 1.32
CA ARG A 83 5.51 2.10 1.88
C ARG A 83 5.98 3.16 0.89
N ALA A 84 6.14 2.86 -0.40
CA ALA A 84 6.60 3.84 -1.37
C ALA A 84 5.70 5.09 -1.39
N TRP A 85 4.39 4.89 -1.33
CA TRP A 85 3.40 5.98 -1.33
C TRP A 85 3.44 6.86 -0.08
N THR A 86 3.93 6.38 1.06
CA THR A 86 4.04 7.20 2.28
C THR A 86 5.19 8.21 2.20
N THR A 87 6.05 8.09 1.19
CA THR A 87 7.10 9.08 0.89
C THR A 87 6.59 10.27 0.07
N LEU A 88 5.35 10.21 -0.43
CA LEU A 88 4.71 11.32 -1.12
C LEU A 88 4.45 12.50 -0.18
N PRO A 89 4.25 13.72 -0.70
CA PRO A 89 3.81 14.85 0.12
C PRO A 89 2.53 14.54 0.89
N ALA A 90 2.39 15.09 2.10
CA ALA A 90 1.29 14.77 3.03
C ALA A 90 -0.11 14.88 2.41
N ALA A 91 -0.35 15.89 1.55
CA ALA A 91 -1.62 16.04 0.84
C ALA A 91 -1.91 14.87 -0.13
N ALA A 92 -0.88 14.32 -0.77
CA ALA A 92 -1.03 13.17 -1.66
C ALA A 92 -1.25 11.88 -0.85
N VAL A 93 -0.55 11.71 0.28
CA VAL A 93 -0.77 10.60 1.23
C VAL A 93 -2.21 10.61 1.75
N ASP A 94 -2.70 11.76 2.21
CA ASP A 94 -4.10 11.94 2.66
C ASP A 94 -5.10 11.57 1.55
N THR A 95 -4.81 11.99 0.32
CA THR A 95 -5.63 11.67 -0.85
C THR A 95 -5.61 10.17 -1.16
N VAL A 96 -4.46 9.49 -1.06
CA VAL A 96 -4.36 8.02 -1.23
C VAL A 96 -5.23 7.30 -0.20
N VAL A 97 -5.11 7.67 1.08
CA VAL A 97 -5.89 7.07 2.17
C VAL A 97 -7.38 7.25 1.93
N ALA A 98 -7.83 8.48 1.71
CA ALA A 98 -9.25 8.75 1.52
C ALA A 98 -9.82 8.11 0.25
N LEU A 99 -9.04 8.01 -0.83
CA LEU A 99 -9.50 7.36 -2.05
C LEU A 99 -9.60 5.84 -1.87
N ARG A 100 -8.65 5.19 -1.19
CA ARG A 100 -8.72 3.76 -0.87
C ARG A 100 -9.97 3.45 -0.04
N GLU A 101 -10.22 4.23 0.99
CA GLU A 101 -11.41 4.11 1.84
C GLU A 101 -12.71 4.32 1.03
N ALA A 102 -12.77 5.35 0.19
CA ALA A 102 -13.94 5.61 -0.66
C ALA A 102 -14.21 4.48 -1.68
N VAL A 103 -13.16 3.85 -2.21
CA VAL A 103 -13.24 2.69 -3.11
C VAL A 103 -13.64 1.43 -2.35
N ALA A 104 -13.11 1.21 -1.16
CA ALA A 104 -13.46 0.06 -0.32
C ALA A 104 -14.94 0.10 0.13
N ALA A 105 -15.46 1.29 0.44
CA ALA A 105 -16.82 1.47 0.93
C ALA A 105 -17.89 1.30 -0.15
N ASP A 106 -17.73 1.96 -1.30
CA ASP A 106 -18.78 2.06 -2.33
C ASP A 106 -18.39 1.40 -3.67
N GLY A 107 -17.17 0.87 -3.79
CA GLY A 107 -16.62 0.36 -5.04
C GLY A 107 -16.05 1.46 -5.96
N TRP A 108 -15.47 1.01 -7.07
CA TRP A 108 -14.93 1.85 -8.14
C TRP A 108 -15.63 1.51 -9.47
N ALA A 109 -16.10 2.54 -10.18
CA ALA A 109 -16.66 2.42 -11.52
C ALA A 109 -15.81 3.23 -12.52
N ASP A 110 -15.56 2.68 -13.71
CA ASP A 110 -14.73 3.35 -14.74
C ASP A 110 -15.29 4.74 -15.14
N GLU A 111 -16.60 4.94 -15.01
CA GLU A 111 -17.26 6.23 -15.27
C GLU A 111 -16.90 7.34 -14.27
N ASP A 112 -16.39 6.99 -13.08
CA ASP A 112 -15.89 7.95 -12.10
C ASP A 112 -14.54 8.57 -12.52
N GLY A 113 -13.84 7.97 -13.49
CA GLY A 113 -12.48 8.35 -13.89
C GLY A 113 -12.30 9.83 -14.25
N PRO A 114 -13.10 10.40 -15.17
CA PRO A 114 -12.98 11.81 -15.51
C PRO A 114 -13.30 12.75 -14.34
N ALA A 115 -14.23 12.37 -13.47
CA ALA A 115 -14.59 13.14 -12.28
C ALA A 115 -13.47 13.12 -11.23
N LEU A 116 -12.84 11.96 -11.02
CA LEU A 116 -11.66 11.82 -10.16
C LEU A 116 -10.51 12.68 -10.70
N LEU A 117 -10.18 12.56 -11.98
CA LEU A 117 -9.08 13.34 -12.56
C LEU A 117 -9.32 14.85 -12.41
N ALA A 118 -10.55 15.31 -12.64
CA ALA A 118 -10.93 16.71 -12.44
C ALA A 118 -10.83 17.15 -10.97
N LEU A 119 -11.26 16.29 -10.03
CA LEU A 119 -11.17 16.55 -8.59
C LEU A 119 -9.72 16.66 -8.12
N LEU A 120 -8.89 15.66 -8.45
CA LEU A 120 -7.49 15.60 -8.04
C LEU A 120 -6.67 16.73 -8.65
N SER A 121 -6.88 17.04 -9.94
CA SER A 121 -6.17 18.14 -10.62
C SER A 121 -6.51 19.53 -10.05
N GLY A 122 -7.66 19.66 -9.36
CA GLY A 122 -8.04 20.87 -8.65
C GLY A 122 -7.42 20.98 -7.24
N ALA A 123 -6.88 19.88 -6.69
CA ALA A 123 -6.39 19.80 -5.31
C ALA A 123 -4.88 19.54 -5.20
N LEU A 124 -4.27 18.94 -6.22
CA LEU A 124 -2.88 18.49 -6.19
C LEU A 124 -2.11 18.92 -7.46
N PRO A 125 -0.79 19.12 -7.36
CA PRO A 125 0.10 19.21 -8.52
C PRO A 125 0.02 17.97 -9.42
N GLY A 126 0.22 18.15 -10.74
CA GLY A 126 0.00 17.08 -11.73
C GLY A 126 0.87 15.83 -11.54
N ASP A 127 2.08 15.96 -11.03
CA ASP A 127 2.96 14.84 -10.67
C ASP A 127 2.41 14.05 -9.48
N GLN A 128 1.80 14.72 -8.50
CA GLN A 128 1.13 14.08 -7.37
C GLN A 128 -0.18 13.41 -7.80
N VAL A 129 -0.94 14.01 -8.71
CA VAL A 129 -2.14 13.37 -9.29
C VAL A 129 -1.76 12.06 -9.96
N ALA A 130 -0.70 12.06 -10.78
CA ALA A 130 -0.22 10.85 -11.45
C ALA A 130 0.23 9.78 -10.45
N ALA A 131 0.95 10.16 -9.40
CA ALA A 131 1.38 9.24 -8.34
C ALA A 131 0.19 8.63 -7.58
N VAL A 132 -0.79 9.43 -7.17
CA VAL A 132 -2.00 8.97 -6.46
C VAL A 132 -2.79 7.99 -7.31
N VAL A 133 -3.03 8.33 -8.59
CA VAL A 133 -3.80 7.48 -9.51
C VAL A 133 -3.10 6.14 -9.73
N LEU A 134 -1.79 6.17 -9.99
CA LEU A 134 -1.00 4.96 -10.17
C LEU A 134 -1.03 4.08 -8.91
N GLU A 135 -0.90 4.68 -7.73
CA GLU A 135 -0.86 3.97 -6.45
C GLU A 135 -2.19 3.30 -6.11
N VAL A 136 -3.32 3.98 -6.33
CA VAL A 136 -4.63 3.47 -5.90
C VAL A 136 -5.28 2.60 -6.97
N LEU A 137 -5.14 2.95 -8.24
CA LEU A 137 -5.85 2.28 -9.33
C LEU A 137 -4.93 1.39 -10.20
N GLY A 138 -3.61 1.49 -10.05
CA GLY A 138 -2.66 0.70 -10.84
C GLY A 138 -2.60 1.08 -12.33
N VAL A 139 -3.19 2.22 -12.71
CA VAL A 139 -3.27 2.71 -14.09
C VAL A 139 -2.70 4.12 -14.21
N GLY A 140 -2.34 4.55 -15.42
CA GLY A 140 -1.96 5.94 -15.66
C GLY A 140 -3.16 6.87 -15.78
N THR A 141 -2.95 8.18 -15.58
CA THR A 141 -4.00 9.21 -15.66
C THR A 141 -4.72 9.24 -17.02
N GLU A 142 -4.05 8.82 -18.08
CA GLU A 142 -4.60 8.70 -19.42
C GLU A 142 -5.78 7.71 -19.49
N ALA A 143 -5.77 6.65 -18.67
CA ALA A 143 -6.86 5.68 -18.61
C ALA A 143 -8.15 6.27 -17.99
N LEU A 144 -8.02 7.36 -17.22
CA LEU A 144 -9.14 8.08 -16.60
C LEU A 144 -9.70 9.20 -17.49
N THR A 145 -9.09 9.46 -18.66
CA THR A 145 -9.54 10.55 -19.53
C THR A 145 -10.85 10.22 -20.24
N GLY A 146 -11.70 11.23 -20.39
CA GLY A 146 -13.03 11.09 -20.99
C GLY A 146 -13.68 12.44 -21.27
N PRO A 147 -14.97 12.47 -21.63
CA PRO A 147 -15.70 13.72 -21.76
C PRO A 147 -15.68 14.50 -20.43
N PRO A 148 -15.78 15.85 -20.47
CA PRO A 148 -15.81 16.64 -19.26
C PRO A 148 -16.91 16.14 -18.30
N PRO A 149 -16.56 15.81 -17.04
CA PRO A 149 -17.53 15.29 -16.09
C PRO A 149 -18.57 16.35 -15.74
N ALA A 150 -19.78 15.91 -15.39
CA ALA A 150 -20.77 16.82 -14.82
C ALA A 150 -20.27 17.39 -13.48
N PRO A 151 -20.48 18.68 -13.16
CA PRO A 151 -20.08 19.25 -11.87
C PRO A 151 -20.64 18.48 -10.66
N ALA A 152 -21.84 17.91 -10.80
CA ALA A 152 -22.47 17.08 -9.77
C ALA A 152 -21.69 15.78 -9.49
N ALA A 153 -21.07 15.16 -10.50
CA ALA A 153 -20.26 13.96 -10.31
C ALA A 153 -18.99 14.27 -9.51
N VAL A 154 -18.31 15.38 -9.83
CA VAL A 154 -17.15 15.87 -9.08
C VAL A 154 -17.52 16.21 -7.63
N ALA A 155 -18.70 16.82 -7.42
CA ALA A 155 -19.20 17.12 -6.09
C ALA A 155 -19.51 15.86 -5.28
N ALA A 156 -20.18 14.87 -5.87
CA ALA A 156 -20.48 13.61 -5.22
C ALA A 156 -19.21 12.85 -4.81
N LEU A 157 -18.19 12.81 -5.68
CA LEU A 157 -16.91 12.20 -5.35
C LEU A 157 -16.18 12.94 -4.22
N ARG A 158 -16.23 14.28 -4.23
CA ARG A 158 -15.69 15.09 -3.12
C ARG A 158 -16.40 14.78 -1.80
N GLU A 159 -17.72 14.63 -1.80
CA GLU A 159 -18.48 14.27 -0.60
C GLU A 159 -18.12 12.87 -0.10
N ARG A 160 -17.97 11.88 -1.00
CA ARG A 160 -17.48 10.54 -0.65
C ARG A 160 -16.10 10.59 0.00
N MET A 161 -15.15 11.29 -0.63
CA MET A 161 -13.79 11.43 -0.08
C MET A 161 -13.80 12.18 1.26
N ALA A 162 -14.59 13.24 1.41
CA ALA A 162 -14.74 13.94 2.69
C ALA A 162 -15.34 13.04 3.79
N GLY A 163 -16.29 12.17 3.44
CA GLY A 163 -16.82 11.13 4.32
C GLY A 163 -15.75 10.13 4.78
N ALA A 164 -14.75 9.87 3.93
CA ALA A 164 -13.55 9.08 4.23
C ALA A 164 -12.45 9.89 4.96
N GLY A 165 -12.75 11.11 5.42
CA GLY A 165 -11.80 11.92 6.18
C GLY A 165 -10.84 12.75 5.34
N TRP A 166 -11.03 12.82 4.01
CA TRP A 166 -10.19 13.65 3.15
C TRP A 166 -10.24 15.11 3.59
N ALA A 167 -9.12 15.61 4.09
CA ALA A 167 -8.96 17.02 4.40
C ALA A 167 -8.65 17.72 3.08
N SER A 168 -9.69 17.90 2.25
CA SER A 168 -9.61 18.51 0.92
C SER A 168 -8.56 19.62 0.95
N GLY A 169 -7.46 19.40 0.22
CA GLY A 169 -6.24 20.21 0.22
C GLY A 169 -6.49 21.64 -0.24
N THR A 170 -7.31 22.37 0.52
CA THR A 170 -7.32 23.81 0.58
C THR A 170 -5.99 24.15 1.21
N THR A 171 -5.00 24.27 0.33
CA THR A 171 -3.82 25.07 0.57
C THR A 171 -4.35 26.47 0.86
N ASP A 172 -4.56 26.77 2.14
CA ASP A 172 -4.60 28.15 2.60
C ASP A 172 -3.21 28.74 2.31
N GLY A 173 -3.11 29.50 1.21
CA GLY A 173 -2.07 30.50 0.97
C GLY A 173 -0.84 30.05 0.19
#